data_AF-A0A955PV13-F1
#
_entry.id   AF-A0A955PV13-F1
#
_cell.length_a   1.000
_cell.length_b   1.000
_cell.length_c   1.000
_cell.angle_alpha   90.00
_cell.angle_beta   90.00
_cell.angle_gamma   90.00
#
_symmetry.space_group_name_H-M   'P 1'
#
loop_
_entity.id
_entity.type
_entity.pdbx_description
1 polymer ?
#
loop_
_entity_poly.entity_id
_entity_poly.type
_entity_poly.pdbx_seq_one_letter_code
_entity_poly.pdbx_strand_id
1 'polypeptide(L)' 'MVTDEERDYMYRVFAHDKQARINLGIRRRLTPLLGNDRKKIELMYSLLFSMPGTPVIYYGE' A
#
# COMPACT_ATOMS: atom_id res chain seq x y z
N MET A 1 13.85 -8.72 -4.18
CA MET A 1 13.94 -7.54 -5.07
C MET A 1 12.73 -7.61 -5.98
N VAL A 2 11.94 -6.53 -6.10
CA VAL A 2 10.68 -6.53 -6.87
C VAL A 2 10.99 -6.57 -8.37
N THR A 3 10.35 -7.48 -9.11
CA THR A 3 10.56 -7.59 -10.56
C THR A 3 9.95 -6.39 -11.30
N ASP A 4 10.39 -6.14 -12.53
CA ASP A 4 9.84 -5.04 -13.32
C ASP A 4 8.35 -5.28 -13.65
N GLU A 5 7.94 -6.53 -13.86
CA GLU A 5 6.53 -6.91 -14.09
C GLU A 5 5.65 -6.63 -12.87
N GLU A 6 6.10 -7.00 -11.67
CA GLU A 6 5.41 -6.72 -10.41
C GLU A 6 5.29 -5.21 -10.20
N ARG A 7 6.36 -4.46 -10.47
CA ARG A 7 6.36 -3.00 -10.34
C ARG A 7 5.34 -2.37 -11.28
N ASP A 8 5.31 -2.80 -12.54
CA ASP A 8 4.35 -2.30 -13.53
C ASP A 8 2.91 -2.68 -13.19
N TYR A 9 2.69 -3.85 -12.59
CA TYR A 9 1.39 -4.21 -12.04
C TYR A 9 0.98 -3.27 -10.89
N MET A 10 1.86 -3.05 -9.91
CA MET A 10 1.59 -2.17 -8.77
C MET A 10 1.30 -0.74 -9.20
N TYR A 11 2.03 -0.22 -10.19
CA TYR A 11 1.78 1.10 -10.74
C TYR A 11 0.44 1.21 -11.47
N ARG A 12 0.03 0.18 -12.21
CA ARG A 12 -1.28 0.15 -12.87
C ARG A 12 -2.42 0.14 -11.85
N VAL A 13 -2.30 -0.62 -10.77
CA VAL A 13 -3.38 -0.80 -9.79
C VAL A 13 -3.46 0.37 -8.80
N PHE A 14 -2.33 0.84 -8.27
CA PHE A 14 -2.32 1.76 -7.13
C PHE A 14 -1.87 3.19 -7.46
N ALA A 15 -1.19 3.41 -8.60
CA ALA A 15 -0.61 4.69 -9.01
C ALA A 15 -1.02 5.09 -10.43
N HIS A 16 -2.33 5.23 -10.64
CA HIS A 16 -2.93 5.72 -11.88
C HIS A 16 -2.45 7.13 -12.22
N ASP A 17 -2.37 8.02 -11.22
CA ASP A 17 -1.77 9.34 -11.36
C ASP A 17 -0.24 9.23 -11.40
N LYS A 18 0.39 9.80 -12.43
CA LYS A 18 1.84 9.87 -12.54
C LYS A 18 2.46 10.65 -11.39
N GLN A 19 1.77 11.65 -10.83
CA GLN A 19 2.26 12.36 -9.65
C GLN A 19 2.30 11.48 -8.40
N ALA A 20 1.59 10.35 -8.35
CA ALA A 20 1.66 9.44 -7.21
C ALA A 20 2.94 8.57 -7.21
N ARG A 21 3.75 8.63 -8.28
CA ARG A 21 5.00 7.87 -8.42
C ARG A 21 6.20 8.74 -8.05
N ILE A 22 7.14 8.20 -7.28
CA ILE A 22 8.41 8.86 -6.96
C ILE A 22 9.52 7.81 -6.94
N ASN A 23 10.62 8.08 -7.65
CA ASN A 23 11.69 7.12 -7.89
C ASN A 23 11.12 5.78 -8.42
N LEU A 24 11.33 4.68 -7.67
CA LEU A 24 10.82 3.34 -7.98
C LEU A 24 9.60 2.94 -7.13
N GLY A 25 8.92 3.89 -6.48
CA GLY A 25 7.83 3.63 -5.53
C GLY A 25 6.59 4.51 -5.69
N ILE A 26 5.61 4.27 -4.81
CA ILE A 26 4.31 4.94 -4.78
C ILE A 26 4.23 5.78 -3.50
N ARG A 27 4.05 7.09 -3.63
CA ARG A 27 3.92 8.03 -2.50
C ARG A 27 2.47 8.25 -2.08
N ARG A 28 1.82 7.22 -1.53
CA ARG A 28 0.45 7.30 -0.99
C ARG A 28 0.35 6.69 0.40
N ARG A 29 -0.52 7.26 1.24
CA ARG A 29 -0.94 6.72 2.55
C ARG A 29 -1.81 5.47 2.37
N LEU A 30 -1.97 4.63 3.38
CA LEU A 30 -2.72 3.36 3.30
C LEU A 30 -4.18 3.63 2.90
N THR A 31 -4.82 4.58 3.57
CA THR A 31 -6.24 4.91 3.34
C THR A 31 -6.52 5.33 1.88
N PRO A 32 -5.80 6.31 1.28
CA PRO A 32 -5.90 6.60 -0.14
C PRO A 32 -5.52 5.44 -1.07
N LEU A 33 -4.54 4.61 -0.69
CA LEU A 33 -4.08 3.49 -1.51
C LEU A 33 -5.18 2.41 -1.64
N LEU A 34 -5.99 2.23 -0.61
CA LEU A 34 -7.13 1.30 -0.59
C LEU A 34 -8.46 1.93 -1.03
N GLY A 35 -8.43 3.18 -1.52
CA GLY A 35 -9.63 3.88 -1.99
C GLY A 35 -10.60 4.26 -0.87
N ASN A 36 -10.08 4.46 0.35
CA ASN A 36 -10.88 4.74 1.56
C ASN A 36 -11.92 3.65 1.89
N ASP A 37 -11.71 2.43 1.39
CA ASP A 37 -12.57 1.28 1.69
C ASP A 37 -12.24 0.72 3.07
N ARG A 38 -13.14 0.97 4.02
CA ARG A 38 -12.98 0.55 5.41
C ARG A 38 -12.73 -0.95 5.56
N LYS A 39 -13.41 -1.80 4.78
CA LYS A 39 -13.28 -3.25 4.88
C LYS A 39 -11.89 -3.72 4.48
N LYS A 40 -11.31 -3.09 3.45
CA LYS A 40 -9.93 -3.39 3.02
C LYS A 40 -8.91 -2.92 4.05
N ILE A 41 -9.13 -1.76 4.65
CA ILE A 41 -8.25 -1.22 5.70
C ILE A 41 -8.22 -2.16 6.91
N GLU A 42 -9.40 -2.60 7.38
CA GLU A 42 -9.51 -3.54 8.50
C GLU A 42 -8.86 -4.90 8.19
N LEU A 43 -9.00 -5.40 6.95
CA LEU A 43 -8.32 -6.61 6.51
C LEU A 43 -6.79 -6.46 6.57
N MET A 44 -6.25 -5.33 6.10
CA MET A 44 -4.81 -5.09 6.14
C MET A 44 -4.27 -5.00 7.57
N TYR A 45 -5.00 -4.34 8.49
CA TYR A 45 -4.63 -4.33 9.90
C TYR A 45 -4.74 -5.71 10.56
N SER A 46 -5.76 -6.50 10.20
CA SER A 46 -5.90 -7.88 10.70
C SER A 46 -4.72 -8.75 10.26
N LEU A 47 -4.26 -8.60 9.01
CA LEU A 47 -3.06 -9.25 8.51
C LEU A 47 -1.80 -8.77 9.26
N LEU A 48 -1.64 -7.45 9.44
CA LEU A 48 -0.49 -6.88 10.17
C LEU A 48 -0.37 -7.44 11.60
N PHE A 49 -1.48 -7.61 12.31
CA PHE A 49 -1.48 -8.11 13.69
C PHE A 49 -1.42 -9.63 13.81
N SER A 50 -1.67 -10.39 12.73
CA SER A 50 -1.64 -11.85 12.75
C SER A 50 -0.35 -12.45 12.22
N MET A 51 0.42 -11.70 11.42
CA MET A 51 1.69 -12.16 10.89
C MET A 51 2.79 -12.19 11.99
N PRO A 52 3.74 -13.13 11.90
CA PRO A 52 4.83 -13.21 12.86
C PRO A 52 5.74 -11.97 12.73
N GLY A 53 5.79 -11.16 13.79
CA GLY A 53 6.59 -9.94 13.84
C GLY A 53 6.11 -8.97 14.91
N THR A 54 6.78 -7.82 15.01
CA THR A 54 6.29 -6.70 15.84
C THR A 54 5.55 -5.73 14.93
N PRO A 55 4.23 -5.54 15.08
CA PRO A 55 3.47 -4.64 14.24
C PRO A 55 3.87 -3.19 14.50
N VAL A 56 4.02 -2.40 13.43
CA VAL A 56 4.30 -0.96 13.50
C VAL A 56 3.19 -0.20 12.79
N ILE A 57 2.60 0.77 13.47
CA ILE A 57 1.54 1.62 12.94
C ILE A 57 2.14 3.00 12.67
N TYR A 58 1.89 3.53 11.47
CA TYR A 58 2.30 4.88 11.13
C TYR A 58 1.24 5.88 11.58
N TYR A 59 1.68 7.00 12.18
CA TYR A 59 0.77 8.01 12.69
C TYR A 59 -0.14 8.59 11.59
N GLY A 60 -1.45 8.58 11.87
CA GLY A 60 -2.48 9.13 10.99
C GLY A 60 -2.97 8.17 9.89
N GLU A 61 -2.56 6.90 9.93
CA GLU A 61 -3.28 5.82 9.23
C GLU A 61 -4.53 5.38 10.02
#